data_AF-A0A354DM97-F1
#
_entry.id   AF-A0A354DM97-F1
#
_cell.length_a   1.000
_cell.length_b   1.000
_cell.length_c   1.000
_cell.angle_alpha   90.00
_cell.angle_beta   90.00
_cell.angle_gamma   90.00
#
_symmetry.space_group_name_H-M   'P 1'
#
loop_
_entity.id
_entity.type
_entity.pdbx_description
1 polymer ?
#
loop_
_entity_poly.entity_id
_entity_poly.type
_entity_poly.pdbx_seq_one_letter_code
_entity_poly.pdbx_strand_id
1 'polypeptide(L)'
;MHSYSRKSPPVEPFQQIFPSVHDYAVRNGYVGAYPNFHSAEYGNGSVYGTILLKNGFAEWRDIYASELGNPVTADDRFRAVNDYAYRNGYRGAFPNFHQADYGNGVVYGCILIKKEGADWRDVSASELGNPGSSEAKFRAINDYAYRNGYRGGFPNFHQANYGNGVVYGSILIKQEAADWRDASYIDL
;
A
#
# COMPACT_ATOMS: atom_id res chain seq x y z
N MET A 1 26.43 -4.68 -32.93
CA MET A 1 25.79 -5.59 -31.96
C MET A 1 26.09 -5.04 -30.56
N HIS A 2 25.16 -4.30 -29.94
CA HIS A 2 25.19 -3.92 -28.52
C HIS A 2 23.76 -3.52 -28.12
N SER A 3 22.95 -4.50 -27.70
CA SER A 3 21.67 -4.26 -27.03
C SER A 3 21.93 -4.20 -25.53
N TYR A 4 21.83 -3.02 -24.94
CA TYR A 4 21.73 -2.88 -23.49
C TYR A 4 20.33 -3.33 -23.08
N SER A 5 20.19 -4.61 -22.72
CA SER A 5 19.05 -5.05 -21.92
C SER A 5 19.25 -4.51 -20.51
N ARG A 6 18.61 -3.38 -20.18
CA ARG A 6 18.28 -3.08 -18.79
C ARG A 6 17.26 -4.13 -18.37
N LYS A 7 17.74 -5.23 -17.79
CA LYS A 7 16.88 -6.10 -17.00
C LYS A 7 16.34 -5.24 -15.86
N SER A 8 15.09 -4.83 -15.95
CA SER A 8 14.35 -4.33 -14.79
C SER A 8 14.56 -5.36 -13.66
N PRO A 9 14.82 -4.92 -12.41
CA PRO A 9 14.94 -5.84 -11.30
C PRO A 9 13.69 -6.74 -11.24
N PRO A 10 13.83 -8.02 -10.84
CA PRO A 10 12.68 -8.91 -10.72
C PRO A 10 11.61 -8.24 -9.86
N VAL A 11 10.38 -8.18 -10.37
CA VAL A 11 9.26 -7.59 -9.65
C VAL A 11 8.97 -8.50 -8.46
N GLU A 12 9.25 -8.06 -7.24
CA GLU A 12 8.97 -8.80 -6.00
C GLU A 12 7.52 -9.31 -5.97
N PRO A 13 7.23 -10.58 -5.60
CA PRO A 13 5.87 -11.12 -5.56
C PRO A 13 4.88 -10.22 -4.79
N PHE A 14 5.36 -9.59 -3.72
CA PHE A 14 4.63 -8.63 -2.90
C PHE A 14 4.01 -7.47 -3.71
N GLN A 15 4.75 -6.85 -4.64
CA GLN A 15 4.29 -5.63 -5.30
C GLN A 15 3.39 -5.91 -6.53
N GLN A 16 3.38 -7.14 -7.04
CA GLN A 16 2.69 -7.50 -8.29
C GLN A 16 1.17 -7.33 -8.23
N ILE A 17 0.58 -7.49 -7.04
CA ILE A 17 -0.87 -7.47 -6.85
C ILE A 17 -1.46 -6.05 -6.78
N PHE A 18 -0.64 -5.05 -6.48
CA PHE A 18 -1.08 -3.67 -6.27
C PHE A 18 -1.69 -3.01 -7.52
N PRO A 19 -1.09 -3.13 -8.72
CA PRO A 19 -1.68 -2.61 -9.95
C PRO A 19 -3.07 -3.21 -10.21
N SER A 20 -3.21 -4.54 -10.07
CA SER A 20 -4.48 -5.23 -10.33
C SER A 20 -5.59 -4.81 -9.36
N VAL A 21 -5.32 -4.74 -8.05
CA VAL A 21 -6.35 -4.29 -7.10
C VAL A 21 -6.71 -2.82 -7.30
N HIS A 22 -5.74 -1.99 -7.72
CA HIS A 22 -5.99 -0.61 -8.09
C HIS A 22 -6.93 -0.53 -9.30
N ASP A 23 -6.64 -1.26 -10.38
CA ASP A 23 -7.43 -1.26 -11.60
C ASP A 23 -8.84 -1.81 -11.36
N TYR A 24 -8.97 -2.84 -10.52
CA TYR A 24 -10.27 -3.32 -10.04
C TYR A 24 -11.04 -2.23 -9.30
N ALA A 25 -10.40 -1.52 -8.36
CA ALA A 25 -11.03 -0.45 -7.59
C ALA A 25 -11.51 0.69 -8.48
N VAL A 26 -10.68 1.15 -9.41
CA VAL A 26 -11.02 2.23 -10.36
C VAL A 26 -12.20 1.82 -11.24
N ARG A 27 -12.21 0.59 -11.79
CA ARG A 27 -13.33 0.06 -12.58
C ARG A 27 -14.65 0.00 -11.78
N ASN A 28 -14.55 -0.11 -10.45
CA ASN A 28 -15.70 -0.17 -9.54
C ASN A 28 -16.04 1.18 -8.89
N GLY A 29 -15.47 2.29 -9.39
CA GLY A 29 -15.81 3.65 -8.94
C GLY A 29 -15.13 4.09 -7.64
N TYR A 30 -14.05 3.43 -7.22
CA TYR A 30 -13.21 3.81 -6.08
C TYR A 30 -11.96 4.55 -6.56
N VAL A 31 -11.30 5.29 -5.67
CA VAL A 31 -10.09 6.05 -6.03
C VAL A 31 -8.83 5.19 -6.14
N GLY A 32 -8.84 4.04 -5.46
CA GLY A 32 -7.76 3.07 -5.44
C GLY A 32 -8.00 2.01 -4.37
N ALA A 33 -7.11 1.02 -4.29
CA ALA A 33 -7.18 -0.03 -3.28
C ALA A 33 -5.79 -0.56 -2.94
N TYR A 34 -5.73 -1.33 -1.86
CA TYR A 34 -4.58 -2.14 -1.49
C TYR A 34 -5.05 -3.52 -0.99
N PRO A 35 -4.21 -4.57 -1.15
CA PRO A 35 -4.51 -5.89 -0.62
C PRO A 35 -4.15 -5.95 0.86
N ASN A 36 -4.97 -6.61 1.68
CA ASN A 36 -4.64 -6.95 3.06
C ASN A 36 -3.84 -8.26 3.18
N PHE A 37 -3.62 -8.95 2.05
CA PHE A 37 -2.87 -10.20 1.93
C PHE A 37 -3.43 -11.40 2.72
N HIS A 38 -4.66 -11.31 3.23
CA HIS A 38 -5.43 -12.50 3.58
C HIS A 38 -5.98 -13.10 2.29
N SER A 39 -5.82 -14.41 2.13
CA SER A 39 -6.29 -15.13 0.97
C SER A 39 -7.18 -16.30 1.37
N ALA A 40 -8.22 -16.55 0.57
CA ALA A 40 -8.99 -17.79 0.64
C ALA A 40 -8.95 -18.46 -0.73
N GLU A 41 -8.88 -19.79 -0.73
CA GLU A 41 -9.09 -20.57 -1.95
C GLU A 41 -10.57 -20.92 -2.05
N TYR A 42 -11.22 -20.41 -3.09
CA TYR A 42 -12.50 -20.95 -3.54
C TYR A 42 -12.22 -21.88 -4.73
N GLY A 43 -13.08 -22.85 -5.01
CA GLY A 43 -12.86 -23.87 -6.06
C GLY A 43 -12.55 -23.34 -7.49
N ASN A 44 -12.58 -22.02 -7.69
CA ASN A 44 -12.23 -21.31 -8.93
C ASN A 44 -11.01 -20.35 -8.80
N GLY A 45 -10.23 -20.39 -7.70
CA GLY A 45 -8.99 -19.62 -7.53
C GLY A 45 -8.81 -18.95 -6.16
N SER A 46 -7.62 -18.36 -5.93
CA SER A 46 -7.33 -17.57 -4.74
C SER A 46 -7.98 -16.17 -4.83
N VAL A 47 -8.69 -15.75 -3.77
CA VAL A 47 -9.10 -14.35 -3.57
C VAL A 47 -8.10 -13.66 -2.65
N TYR A 48 -7.97 -12.33 -2.78
CA TYR A 48 -7.28 -11.51 -1.78
C TYR A 48 -8.27 -10.53 -1.15
N GLY A 49 -8.26 -10.47 0.18
CA GLY A 49 -8.96 -9.42 0.91
C GLY A 49 -8.42 -8.06 0.47
N THR A 50 -9.31 -7.20 0.00
CA THR A 50 -8.96 -5.93 -0.64
C THR A 50 -9.70 -4.79 0.06
N ILE A 51 -8.97 -3.73 0.39
CA ILE A 51 -9.53 -2.49 0.96
C ILE A 51 -9.66 -1.46 -0.16
N LEU A 52 -10.90 -1.08 -0.47
CA LEU A 52 -11.23 -0.14 -1.53
C LEU A 52 -11.49 1.25 -0.94
N LEU A 53 -10.67 2.23 -1.32
CA LEU A 53 -10.75 3.60 -0.81
C LEU A 53 -11.84 4.40 -1.52
N LYS A 54 -12.75 4.97 -0.75
CA LYS A 54 -13.86 5.78 -1.27
C LYS A 54 -13.35 7.13 -1.77
N ASN A 55 -14.05 7.65 -2.78
CA ASN A 55 -13.86 9.03 -3.22
C ASN A 55 -14.06 10.00 -2.06
N GLY A 56 -13.33 11.11 -2.09
CA GLY A 56 -13.38 12.12 -1.03
C GLY A 56 -12.36 11.90 0.09
N PHE A 57 -11.91 10.66 0.36
CA PHE A 57 -10.97 10.34 1.45
C PHE A 57 -9.52 10.08 1.00
N ALA A 58 -9.31 9.86 -0.30
CA ALA A 58 -7.99 9.73 -0.89
C ALA A 58 -8.01 10.28 -2.33
N GLU A 59 -6.84 10.42 -2.92
CA GLU A 59 -6.65 10.81 -4.31
C GLU A 59 -5.51 10.02 -4.95
N TRP A 60 -5.62 9.79 -6.26
CA TRP A 60 -4.54 9.24 -7.06
C TRP A 60 -3.66 10.37 -7.61
N ARG A 61 -2.35 10.15 -7.63
CA ARG A 61 -1.37 11.09 -8.17
C ARG A 61 -0.17 10.36 -8.76
N ASP A 62 0.27 10.81 -9.92
CA ASP A 62 1.60 10.52 -10.44
C ASP A 62 2.65 11.40 -9.75
N ILE A 63 3.66 10.77 -9.17
CA ILE A 63 4.77 11.46 -8.50
C ILE A 63 6.08 11.03 -9.17
N TYR A 64 6.95 11.97 -9.50
CA TYR A 64 8.23 11.62 -10.12
C TYR A 64 9.07 10.76 -9.19
N ALA A 65 9.71 9.73 -9.75
CA ALA A 65 10.64 8.89 -9.00
C ALA A 65 11.76 9.73 -8.35
N SER A 66 12.19 10.80 -9.03
CA SER A 66 13.18 11.75 -8.51
C SER A 66 12.70 12.55 -7.30
N GLU A 67 11.42 12.95 -7.25
CA GLU A 67 10.82 13.61 -6.07
C GLU A 67 10.75 12.69 -4.85
N LEU A 68 10.71 11.38 -5.10
CA LEU A 68 10.70 10.33 -4.08
C LEU A 68 12.12 9.86 -3.70
N GLY A 69 13.17 10.45 -4.28
CA GLY A 69 14.55 10.06 -4.01
C GLY A 69 15.00 8.79 -4.75
N ASN A 70 14.31 8.41 -5.82
CA ASN A 70 14.56 7.23 -6.66
C ASN A 70 14.59 5.91 -5.85
N PRO A 71 13.49 5.56 -5.14
CA PRO A 71 13.46 4.36 -4.32
C PRO A 71 13.63 3.09 -5.16
N VAL A 72 14.49 2.18 -4.70
CA VAL A 72 14.87 0.97 -5.43
C VAL A 72 13.99 -0.23 -5.05
N THR A 73 13.69 -0.40 -3.76
CA THR A 73 12.87 -1.51 -3.26
C THR A 73 11.41 -1.11 -3.06
N ALA A 74 10.52 -2.09 -2.94
CA ALA A 74 9.12 -1.86 -2.59
C ALA A 74 9.00 -1.15 -1.24
N ASP A 75 9.67 -1.64 -0.20
CA ASP A 75 9.69 -1.03 1.14
C ASP A 75 10.19 0.42 1.10
N ASP A 76 11.25 0.72 0.34
CA ASP A 76 11.74 2.10 0.17
C ASP A 76 10.70 2.98 -0.53
N ARG A 77 9.99 2.44 -1.51
CA ARG A 77 8.95 3.18 -2.23
C ARG A 77 7.76 3.49 -1.33
N PHE A 78 7.36 2.56 -0.46
CA PHE A 78 6.35 2.82 0.57
C PHE A 78 6.76 3.95 1.50
N ARG A 79 7.99 3.90 2.06
CA ARG A 79 8.51 4.96 2.93
C ARG A 79 8.55 6.31 2.21
N ALA A 80 9.10 6.34 1.00
CA ALA A 80 9.26 7.58 0.24
C ALA A 80 7.91 8.22 -0.11
N VAL A 81 6.93 7.42 -0.54
CA VAL A 81 5.58 7.90 -0.87
C VAL A 81 4.87 8.38 0.39
N ASN A 82 5.02 7.68 1.52
CA ASN A 82 4.49 8.13 2.81
C ASN A 82 5.11 9.46 3.27
N ASP A 83 6.42 9.64 3.13
CA ASP A 83 7.12 10.87 3.51
C ASP A 83 6.71 12.04 2.61
N TYR A 84 6.54 11.80 1.30
CA TYR A 84 5.96 12.77 0.39
C TYR A 84 4.56 13.17 0.85
N ALA A 85 3.69 12.21 1.16
CA ALA A 85 2.33 12.48 1.64
C ALA A 85 2.32 13.35 2.89
N TYR A 86 3.14 13.01 3.89
CA TYR A 86 3.22 13.78 5.13
C TYR A 86 3.65 15.23 4.89
N ARG A 87 4.71 15.44 4.08
CA ARG A 87 5.18 16.79 3.70
C ARG A 87 4.14 17.60 2.93
N ASN A 88 3.23 16.93 2.23
CA ASN A 88 2.16 17.56 1.43
C ASN A 88 0.80 17.60 2.13
N GLY A 89 0.75 17.33 3.45
CA GLY A 89 -0.47 17.51 4.24
C GLY A 89 -1.47 16.34 4.21
N TYR A 90 -1.05 15.17 3.72
CA TYR A 90 -1.83 13.94 3.77
C TYR A 90 -1.51 13.15 5.05
N ARG A 91 -2.36 12.18 5.42
CA ARG A 91 -2.12 11.31 6.58
C ARG A 91 -1.05 10.27 6.30
N GLY A 92 -1.04 9.73 5.09
CA GLY A 92 -0.17 8.66 4.65
C GLY A 92 -0.48 8.34 3.20
N ALA A 93 0.30 7.43 2.61
CA ALA A 93 0.15 7.05 1.22
C ALA A 93 0.81 5.71 0.93
N PHE A 94 0.50 5.16 -0.24
CA PHE A 94 1.16 3.97 -0.77
C PHE A 94 1.29 4.04 -2.30
N PRO A 95 2.33 3.42 -2.89
CA PRO A 95 2.40 3.22 -4.32
C PRO A 95 1.39 2.17 -4.78
N ASN A 96 0.68 2.41 -5.89
CA ASN A 96 -0.09 1.37 -6.59
C ASN A 96 0.78 0.55 -7.55
N PHE A 97 2.07 0.90 -7.67
CA PHE A 97 3.09 0.28 -8.52
C PHE A 97 2.87 0.36 -10.03
N HIS A 98 1.88 1.11 -10.51
CA HIS A 98 1.90 1.60 -11.88
C HIS A 98 3.03 2.60 -12.07
N GLN A 99 3.62 2.61 -13.27
CA GLN A 99 4.67 3.56 -13.63
C GLN A 99 4.56 3.94 -15.10
N ALA A 100 4.95 5.18 -15.41
CA ALA A 100 5.00 5.70 -16.78
C ALA A 100 6.20 6.62 -16.95
N ASP A 101 6.65 6.80 -18.19
CA ASP A 101 7.60 7.86 -18.57
C ASP A 101 6.99 8.62 -19.74
N TYR A 102 6.61 9.87 -19.49
CA TYR A 102 5.98 10.75 -20.48
C TYR A 102 7.02 11.63 -21.21
N GLY A 103 8.31 11.30 -21.14
CA GLY A 103 9.41 12.03 -21.78
C GLY A 103 10.15 13.00 -20.85
N ASN A 104 9.71 13.13 -19.59
CA ASN A 104 10.33 13.98 -18.57
C ASN A 104 10.83 13.18 -17.35
N GLY A 105 10.93 11.86 -17.49
CA GLY A 105 11.34 10.95 -16.42
C GLY A 105 10.17 10.11 -15.90
N VAL A 106 10.55 9.06 -15.15
CA VAL A 106 9.61 8.06 -14.62
C VAL A 106 8.77 8.65 -13.49
N VAL A 107 7.46 8.45 -13.56
CA VAL A 107 6.51 8.69 -12.47
C VAL A 107 6.00 7.36 -11.90
N TYR A 108 5.62 7.38 -10.63
CA TYR A 108 4.95 6.29 -9.94
C TYR A 108 3.52 6.68 -9.57
N GLY A 109 2.58 5.79 -9.87
CA GLY A 109 1.21 5.93 -9.42
C GLY A 109 1.13 5.75 -7.91
N CYS A 110 0.57 6.74 -7.22
CA CYS A 110 0.50 6.79 -5.76
C CYS A 110 -0.93 7.11 -5.31
N ILE A 111 -1.34 6.54 -4.19
CA ILE A 111 -2.60 6.88 -3.52
C ILE A 111 -2.27 7.65 -2.25
N LEU A 112 -2.71 8.92 -2.21
CA LEU A 112 -2.51 9.85 -1.10
C LEU A 112 -3.79 9.89 -0.25
N ILE A 113 -3.70 9.53 1.03
CA ILE A 113 -4.85 9.43 1.94
C ILE A 113 -4.99 10.72 2.72
N LYS A 114 -6.16 11.35 2.65
CA LYS A 114 -6.43 12.61 3.33
C LYS A 114 -6.52 12.41 4.86
N LYS A 115 -6.35 13.50 5.62
CA LYS A 115 -6.32 13.48 7.09
C LYS A 115 -7.61 12.93 7.71
N GLU A 116 -8.74 13.19 7.06
CA GLU A 116 -10.05 12.71 7.45
C GLU A 116 -10.21 11.20 7.26
N GLY A 117 -9.51 10.58 6.30
CA GLY A 117 -9.69 9.18 5.92
C GLY A 117 -8.89 8.16 6.73
N ALA A 118 -7.89 8.61 7.49
CA ALA A 118 -7.02 7.71 8.22
C ALA A 118 -6.40 8.34 9.48
N ASP A 119 -5.94 7.45 10.36
CA ASP A 119 -5.04 7.77 11.46
C ASP A 119 -3.67 7.13 11.22
N TRP A 120 -2.64 7.68 11.86
CA TRP A 120 -1.30 7.09 11.92
C TRP A 120 -1.02 6.65 13.34
N ARG A 121 -0.42 5.47 13.50
CA ARG A 121 0.04 4.96 14.79
C ARG A 121 1.36 4.22 14.64
N ASP A 122 2.19 4.31 15.67
CA ASP A 122 3.21 3.30 15.94
C ASP A 122 2.53 2.10 16.61
N VAL A 123 2.68 0.92 16.01
CA VAL A 123 2.14 -0.33 16.55
C VAL A 123 3.29 -1.27 16.87
N SER A 124 3.28 -1.87 18.06
CA SER A 124 4.36 -2.74 18.51
C SER A 124 4.52 -3.97 17.60
N ALA A 125 5.74 -4.28 17.19
CA ALA A 125 6.04 -5.50 16.45
C ALA A 125 5.61 -6.75 17.22
N SER A 126 5.76 -6.76 18.56
CA SER A 126 5.35 -7.89 19.39
C SER A 126 3.83 -8.03 19.48
N GLU A 127 3.09 -6.92 19.49
CA GLU A 127 1.62 -6.93 19.45
C GLU A 127 1.09 -7.49 18.11
N LEU A 128 1.86 -7.28 17.05
CA LEU A 128 1.60 -7.80 15.70
C LEU A 128 2.08 -9.24 15.50
N GLY A 129 2.65 -9.90 16.51
CA GLY A 129 3.19 -11.26 16.40
C GLY A 129 4.54 -11.35 15.71
N ASN A 130 5.32 -10.26 15.69
CA ASN A 130 6.64 -10.12 15.07
C ASN A 130 6.69 -10.56 13.59
N PRO A 131 5.87 -9.96 12.70
CA PRO A 131 5.79 -10.37 11.30
C PRO A 131 7.11 -10.12 10.57
N GLY A 132 7.64 -11.17 9.94
CA GLY A 132 8.93 -11.16 9.25
C GLY A 132 8.90 -10.68 7.79
N SER A 133 7.79 -10.89 7.07
CA SER A 133 7.64 -10.51 5.65
C SER A 133 6.75 -9.27 5.48
N SER A 134 6.82 -8.64 4.30
CA SER A 134 5.97 -7.50 3.94
C SER A 134 4.49 -7.89 3.93
N GLU A 135 4.12 -9.03 3.34
CA GLU A 135 2.76 -9.57 3.36
C GLU A 135 2.28 -9.86 4.80
N ALA A 136 3.16 -10.40 5.64
CA ALA A 136 2.85 -10.68 7.03
C ALA A 136 2.58 -9.39 7.82
N LYS A 137 3.32 -8.30 7.55
CA LYS A 137 3.08 -6.98 8.14
C LYS A 137 1.74 -6.40 7.70
N PHE A 138 1.37 -6.53 6.42
CA PHE A 138 0.05 -6.12 5.93
C PHE A 138 -1.08 -6.86 6.64
N ARG A 139 -1.02 -8.20 6.70
CA ARG A 139 -2.02 -8.99 7.42
C ARG A 139 -2.13 -8.58 8.88
N ALA A 140 -1.00 -8.52 9.59
CA ALA A 140 -0.99 -8.22 11.01
C ALA A 140 -1.54 -6.82 11.33
N ILE A 141 -1.14 -5.80 10.55
CA ILE A 141 -1.64 -4.43 10.74
C ILE A 141 -3.12 -4.33 10.35
N ASN A 142 -3.56 -5.03 9.30
CA ASN A 142 -4.98 -5.11 8.96
C ASN A 142 -5.80 -5.70 10.12
N ASP A 143 -5.34 -6.79 10.72
CA ASP A 143 -6.03 -7.45 11.84
C ASP A 143 -6.02 -6.59 13.11
N TYR A 144 -4.91 -5.88 13.36
CA TYR A 144 -4.86 -4.85 14.39
C TYR A 144 -5.88 -3.74 14.13
N ALA A 145 -5.92 -3.20 12.91
CA ALA A 145 -6.81 -2.10 12.54
C ALA A 145 -8.29 -2.51 12.75
N TYR A 146 -8.68 -3.68 12.24
CA TYR A 146 -10.02 -4.21 12.39
C TYR A 146 -10.44 -4.36 13.85
N ARG A 147 -9.58 -4.97 14.69
CA ARG A 147 -9.82 -5.11 16.15
C ARG A 147 -9.93 -3.78 16.88
N ASN A 148 -9.36 -2.71 16.31
CA ASN A 148 -9.39 -1.35 16.87
C ASN A 148 -10.42 -0.44 16.21
N GLY A 149 -11.41 -1.00 15.50
CA GLY A 149 -12.55 -0.26 14.96
C GLY A 149 -12.30 0.43 13.62
N TYR A 150 -11.21 0.12 12.92
CA TYR A 150 -10.90 0.63 11.59
C TYR A 150 -11.37 -0.33 10.48
N ARG A 151 -11.52 0.15 9.24
CA ARG A 151 -11.88 -0.71 8.09
C ARG A 151 -10.75 -1.67 7.72
N GLY A 152 -9.52 -1.21 7.87
CA GLY A 152 -8.29 -1.93 7.56
C GLY A 152 -7.08 -1.05 7.83
N GLY A 153 -5.89 -1.57 7.57
CA GLY A 153 -4.66 -0.80 7.73
C GLY A 153 -3.49 -1.42 7.00
N PHE A 154 -2.39 -0.68 6.87
CA PHE A 154 -1.18 -1.14 6.23
C PHE A 154 0.08 -0.49 6.84
N PRO A 155 1.26 -1.14 6.74
CA PRO A 155 2.53 -0.56 7.15
C PRO A 155 2.96 0.55 6.19
N ASN A 156 3.43 1.68 6.72
CA ASN A 156 4.19 2.66 5.92
C ASN A 156 5.69 2.30 5.81
N PHE A 157 6.09 1.16 6.40
CA PHE A 157 7.43 0.58 6.43
C PHE A 157 8.50 1.37 7.19
N HIS A 158 8.15 2.47 7.84
CA HIS A 158 9.00 3.06 8.86
C HIS A 158 8.97 2.21 10.13
N GLN A 159 10.11 2.14 10.82
CA GLN A 159 10.23 1.43 12.08
C GLN A 159 11.13 2.21 13.03
N ALA A 160 10.85 2.10 14.33
CA ALA A 160 11.64 2.71 15.37
C ALA A 160 11.79 1.76 16.56
N ASN A 161 12.82 1.97 17.38
CA ASN A 161 12.96 1.31 18.68
C ASN A 161 13.33 2.37 19.71
N TYR A 162 12.38 2.72 20.56
CA TYR A 162 12.54 3.74 21.61
C TYR A 162 13.02 3.15 22.95
N GLY A 163 13.61 1.95 22.94
CA GLY A 163 14.09 1.24 24.13
C GLY A 163 13.12 0.18 24.67
N ASN A 164 11.89 0.13 24.17
CA ASN A 164 10.84 -0.83 24.60
C ASN A 164 10.45 -1.84 23.50
N GLY A 165 11.30 -2.02 22.50
CA GLY A 165 11.06 -2.89 21.35
C GLY A 165 10.74 -2.13 20.07
N VAL A 166 10.69 -2.87 18.96
CA VAL A 166 10.44 -2.30 17.62
C VAL A 166 8.96 -1.96 17.47
N VAL A 167 8.67 -0.79 16.92
CA VAL A 167 7.33 -0.39 16.46
C VAL A 167 7.35 -0.21 14.94
N TYR A 168 6.21 -0.46 14.31
CA TYR A 168 5.98 -0.23 12.89
C TYR A 168 5.02 0.93 12.69
N GLY A 169 5.41 1.89 11.86
CA GLY A 169 4.54 2.95 11.40
C GLY A 169 3.39 2.38 10.59
N SER A 170 2.18 2.66 11.03
CA SER A 170 0.95 2.04 10.53
C SER A 170 -0.08 3.11 10.15
N ILE A 171 -0.67 2.97 8.97
CA ILE A 171 -1.80 3.79 8.52
C ILE A 171 -3.08 2.98 8.72
N LEU A 172 -4.03 3.53 9.47
CA LEU A 172 -5.29 2.89 9.84
C LEU A 172 -6.44 3.62 9.16
N ILE A 173 -7.16 2.93 8.27
CA ILE A 173 -8.22 3.50 7.44
C ILE A 173 -9.54 3.51 8.21
N LYS A 174 -10.17 4.67 8.33
CA LYS A 174 -11.43 4.81 9.05
C LYS A 174 -12.58 4.07 8.36
N GLN A 175 -13.62 3.70 9.12
CA GLN A 175 -14.72 2.87 8.64
C GLN A 175 -15.46 3.49 7.44
N GLU A 176 -15.66 4.80 7.49
CA GLU A 176 -16.34 5.59 6.48
C GLU A 176 -15.50 5.80 5.21
N ALA A 177 -14.17 5.63 5.30
CA ALA A 177 -13.24 5.95 4.22
C ALA A 177 -13.05 4.82 3.21
N ALA A 178 -13.49 3.60 3.53
CA ALA A 178 -13.27 2.44 2.68
C ALA A 178 -14.33 1.35 2.84
N ASP A 179 -14.40 0.49 1.83
CA ASP A 179 -15.10 -0.79 1.88
C ASP A 179 -14.09 -1.94 1.83
N TRP A 180 -14.49 -3.11 2.31
CA TRP A 180 -13.74 -4.35 2.16
C TRP A 180 -14.46 -5.27 1.18
N ARG A 181 -13.70 -5.92 0.30
CA ARG A 181 -14.20 -6.97 -0.60
C ARG A 181 -13.16 -8.07 -0.75
N ASP A 182 -13.63 -9.29 -0.99
CA ASP A 182 -12.82 -10.32 -1.63
C ASP A 182 -12.77 -10.03 -3.13
N ALA A 183 -11.59 -9.75 -3.66
CA ALA A 183 -11.36 -9.63 -5.10
C ALA A 183 -10.78 -10.96 -5.61
N SER A 184 -11.51 -11.61 -6.51
CA SER A 184 -11.05 -12.83 -7.18
C SER A 184 -9.89 -12.53 -8.12
N TYR A 185 -8.92 -13.44 -8.22
CA TYR A 185 -7.87 -13.34 -9.23
C TYR A 185 -8.41 -13.22 -10.67
N ILE A 186 -9.61 -13.73 -10.93
CA ILE A 186 -10.27 -13.61 -12.25
C ILE A 186 -10.80 -12.18 -12.50
N ASP A 187 -11.13 -11.45 -11.43
CA ASP A 187 -11.65 -10.09 -11.52
C ASP A 187 -10.53 -9.02 -11.48
N LEU A 188 -9.31 -9.43 -11.15
CA LEU A 188 -8.08 -8.62 -11.01
C LEU A 188 -7.28 -8.59 -12.32
#